data_AF-A0A356KKZ8-F1
#
_entry.id   AF-A0A356KKZ8-F1
#
_cell.length_a   1.000
_cell.length_b   1.000
_cell.length_c   1.000
_cell.angle_alpha   90.00
_cell.angle_beta   90.00
_cell.angle_gamma   90.00
#
_symmetry.space_group_name_H-M   'P 1'
#
loop_
_entity.id
_entity.type
_entity.pdbx_description
1 polymer ?
#
loop_
_entity_poly.entity_id
_entity_poly.type
_entity_poly.pdbx_seq_one_letter_code
_entity_poly.pdbx_strand_id
1 'polypeptide(L)'
;MGLIRNAMRQGTKAVELGVSKLLADPEVTHNSDPQVVDVVIVGGGPAGIAAALECANRNLTYVVLEQFSLGGSVAHYPRRKLVFTEQIKLPIVGKFGKAEMLKEELIAEFERVCLAGGITLQEGRRVTGVSGKRGDFAVSCVNGEGGEEVYRGRTVVLAIGRRGTPRQLGCPGEEQSHVVYRLIDAEQYRHRRVLCVGGGDSSVEAAVSLGATAGTEVHLSYRGESFYRVKKKNRAELEAAVARGEVRLHLETTVQRISADEVVLGRKDGTSLTLGIDDVIVNIGGVLPTPFLESMGIEVETKYGEGIEDESRPRSGRKKRTKRTKRVSGALARTRARSRSTRLPPSTRLRRRRSSKSLPELDSAPLESQP
;
A
#
# COMPACT_ATOMS: atom_id res chain seq x y z
N MET A 1 21.69 -0.44 -0.47
CA MET A 1 20.85 -0.45 -1.70
C MET A 1 19.73 0.55 -1.51
N GLY A 2 19.79 1.69 -2.20
CA GLY A 2 18.76 2.74 -2.11
C GLY A 2 17.40 2.30 -2.65
N LEU A 3 16.47 1.93 -1.76
CA LEU A 3 15.10 1.53 -2.12
C LEU A 3 14.32 2.65 -2.80
N ILE A 4 14.55 3.90 -2.39
CA ILE A 4 13.92 5.09 -2.98
C ILE A 4 14.37 5.27 -4.42
N ARG A 5 15.69 5.23 -4.68
CA ARG A 5 16.23 5.25 -6.06
C ARG A 5 15.58 4.17 -6.93
N ASN A 6 15.49 2.95 -6.43
CA ASN A 6 14.92 1.84 -7.19
C ASN A 6 13.43 2.08 -7.49
N ALA A 7 12.67 2.56 -6.51
CA ALA A 7 11.27 2.92 -6.70
C ALA A 7 11.11 4.02 -7.75
N MET A 8 11.91 5.09 -7.67
CA MET A 8 11.88 6.18 -8.65
C MET A 8 12.24 5.69 -10.06
N ARG A 9 13.30 4.90 -10.20
CA ARG A 9 13.67 4.29 -11.50
C ARG A 9 12.56 3.42 -12.09
N GLN A 10 11.87 2.65 -11.25
CA GLN A 10 10.77 1.80 -11.68
C GLN A 10 9.57 2.64 -12.14
N GLY A 11 9.25 3.72 -11.42
CA GLY A 11 8.22 4.69 -11.80
C GLY A 11 8.48 5.32 -13.16
N THR A 12 9.67 5.89 -13.37
CA THR A 12 10.09 6.46 -14.66
C THR A 12 9.97 5.41 -15.78
N LYS A 13 10.53 4.22 -15.59
CA LYS A 13 10.49 3.15 -16.61
C LYS A 13 9.08 2.68 -16.96
N ALA A 14 8.15 2.69 -16.01
CA ALA A 14 6.77 2.31 -16.27
C ALA A 14 6.12 3.24 -17.32
N VAL A 15 6.43 4.53 -17.25
CA VAL A 15 5.97 5.53 -18.22
C VAL A 15 6.75 5.45 -19.53
N GLU A 16 8.09 5.39 -19.46
CA GLU A 16 8.95 5.31 -20.64
C GLU A 16 8.60 4.11 -21.55
N LEU A 17 8.44 2.92 -20.94
CA LEU A 17 8.32 1.67 -21.69
C LEU A 17 6.87 1.20 -21.84
N GLY A 18 6.04 1.45 -20.84
CA GLY A 18 4.65 0.96 -20.80
C GLY A 18 3.71 1.93 -21.51
N VAL A 19 3.65 3.16 -20.99
CA VAL A 19 2.70 4.19 -21.47
C VAL A 19 3.02 4.60 -22.91
N SER A 20 4.29 4.89 -23.22
CA SER A 20 4.66 5.36 -24.57
C SER A 20 4.35 4.35 -25.67
N LYS A 21 4.52 3.04 -25.39
CA LYS A 21 4.16 1.99 -26.36
C LYS A 21 2.66 1.85 -26.54
N LEU A 22 1.89 2.08 -25.48
CA LEU A 22 0.45 1.94 -25.51
C LEU A 22 -0.20 3.15 -26.19
N LEU A 23 0.29 4.36 -25.95
CA LEU A 23 -0.21 5.55 -26.64
C LEU A 23 0.15 5.58 -28.13
N ALA A 24 1.18 4.85 -28.56
CA ALA A 24 1.54 4.67 -29.96
C ALA A 24 0.78 3.51 -30.65
N ASP A 25 -0.07 2.78 -29.91
CA ASP A 25 -0.83 1.64 -30.41
C ASP A 25 -2.05 2.12 -31.20
N PRO A 26 -2.18 1.80 -32.50
CA PRO A 26 -3.27 2.30 -33.34
C PRO A 26 -4.66 1.77 -32.94
N GLU A 27 -4.73 0.71 -32.13
CA GLU A 27 -6.00 0.21 -31.58
C GLU A 27 -6.48 1.01 -30.35
N VAL A 28 -5.65 1.91 -29.80
CA VAL A 28 -5.99 2.75 -28.67
C VAL A 28 -6.71 3.99 -29.19
N THR A 29 -8.03 4.01 -29.06
CA THR A 29 -8.84 5.17 -29.39
C THR A 29 -8.38 6.37 -28.57
N HIS A 30 -7.91 7.40 -29.26
CA HIS A 30 -7.70 8.71 -28.68
C HIS A 30 -9.06 9.35 -28.42
N ASN A 31 -9.68 8.99 -27.29
CA ASN A 31 -10.87 9.69 -26.82
C ASN A 31 -10.48 11.15 -26.57
N SER A 32 -11.11 12.08 -27.29
CA SER A 32 -10.90 13.53 -27.19
C SER A 32 -11.66 14.16 -26.03
N ASP A 33 -12.39 13.37 -25.24
CA ASP A 33 -13.03 13.82 -24.02
C ASP A 33 -11.98 14.40 -23.07
N PRO A 34 -12.04 15.71 -22.75
CA PRO A 34 -11.08 16.36 -21.89
C PRO A 34 -11.08 15.82 -20.46
N GLN A 35 -12.08 15.03 -20.05
CA GLN A 35 -12.13 14.36 -18.75
C GLN A 35 -11.28 13.08 -18.71
N VAL A 36 -10.80 12.57 -19.85
CA VAL A 36 -9.96 11.37 -19.93
C VAL A 36 -8.50 11.76 -20.03
N VAL A 37 -7.71 11.39 -19.02
CA VAL A 37 -6.26 11.63 -19.04
C VAL A 37 -5.51 10.50 -19.75
N ASP A 38 -4.28 10.75 -20.19
CA ASP A 38 -3.43 9.69 -20.75
C ASP A 38 -3.04 8.66 -19.68
N VAL A 39 -2.77 9.12 -18.46
CA VAL A 39 -2.26 8.27 -17.36
C VAL A 39 -2.94 8.58 -16.02
N VAL A 40 -3.56 7.57 -15.42
CA VAL A 40 -3.93 7.60 -13.99
C VAL A 40 -2.83 6.92 -13.18
N ILE A 41 -2.18 7.65 -12.28
CA ILE A 41 -1.10 7.16 -11.43
C ILE A 41 -1.66 6.90 -10.04
N VAL A 42 -1.55 5.66 -9.56
CA VAL A 42 -2.07 5.24 -8.25
C VAL A 42 -0.92 5.14 -7.25
N GLY A 43 -0.84 6.10 -6.35
CA GLY A 43 0.14 6.22 -5.27
C GLY A 43 1.08 7.42 -5.48
N GLY A 44 1.16 8.29 -4.48
CA GLY A 44 2.02 9.48 -4.38
C GLY A 44 3.36 9.22 -3.69
N GLY A 45 3.82 7.97 -3.67
CA GLY A 45 5.15 7.61 -3.18
C GLY A 45 6.28 7.92 -4.19
N PRO A 46 7.54 7.56 -3.88
CA PRO A 46 8.68 7.88 -4.75
C PRO A 46 8.52 7.39 -6.20
N ALA A 47 7.95 6.21 -6.40
CA ALA A 47 7.68 5.68 -7.74
C ALA A 47 6.61 6.49 -8.49
N GLY A 48 5.54 6.89 -7.82
CA GLY A 48 4.46 7.66 -8.45
C GLY A 48 4.87 9.09 -8.76
N ILE A 49 5.62 9.74 -7.87
CA ILE A 49 6.20 11.06 -8.12
C ILE A 49 7.12 11.02 -9.35
N ALA A 50 8.00 10.02 -9.44
CA ALA A 50 8.88 9.87 -10.59
C ALA A 50 8.12 9.53 -11.89
N ALA A 51 7.02 8.78 -11.81
CA ALA A 51 6.14 8.52 -12.95
C ALA A 51 5.44 9.81 -13.42
N ALA A 52 4.89 10.60 -12.50
CA ALA A 52 4.23 11.86 -12.80
C ALA A 52 5.20 12.86 -13.45
N LEU A 53 6.43 12.93 -12.95
CA LEU A 53 7.48 13.77 -13.51
C LEU A 53 7.87 13.33 -14.93
N GLU A 54 7.91 12.03 -15.20
CA GLU A 54 8.14 11.52 -16.55
C GLU A 54 6.97 11.80 -17.49
N CYS A 55 5.72 11.74 -17.00
CA CYS A 55 4.55 12.16 -17.77
C CYS A 55 4.62 13.65 -18.12
N ALA A 56 4.96 14.51 -17.16
CA ALA A 56 5.14 15.95 -17.36
C ALA A 56 6.25 16.24 -18.38
N ASN A 57 7.39 15.57 -18.29
CA ASN A 57 8.50 15.70 -19.23
C ASN A 57 8.13 15.33 -20.68
N ARG A 58 7.10 14.50 -20.86
CA ARG A 58 6.58 14.06 -22.15
C ARG A 58 5.33 14.80 -22.61
N ASN A 59 4.88 15.81 -21.86
CA ASN A 59 3.63 16.54 -22.09
C ASN A 59 2.39 15.62 -22.15
N LEU A 60 2.37 14.55 -21.35
CA LEU A 60 1.19 13.69 -21.19
C LEU A 60 0.22 14.30 -20.17
N THR A 61 -1.08 14.12 -20.38
CA THR A 61 -2.08 14.44 -19.35
C THR A 61 -2.14 13.34 -18.30
N TYR A 62 -2.17 13.69 -17.03
CA TYR A 62 -2.19 12.69 -15.95
C TYR A 62 -2.88 13.20 -14.69
N VAL A 63 -3.27 12.24 -13.83
CA VAL A 63 -3.70 12.50 -12.46
C VAL A 63 -2.96 11.55 -11.51
N VAL A 64 -2.56 12.04 -10.35
CA VAL A 64 -1.94 11.23 -9.29
C VAL A 64 -2.92 11.10 -8.13
N LEU A 65 -3.35 9.88 -7.81
CA LEU A 65 -4.25 9.58 -6.71
C LEU A 65 -3.44 9.01 -5.53
N GLU A 66 -3.49 9.64 -4.37
CA GLU A 66 -2.82 9.17 -3.15
C GLU A 66 -3.80 9.04 -1.99
N GLN A 67 -3.79 7.89 -1.31
CA GLN A 67 -4.74 7.60 -0.23
C GLN A 67 -4.50 8.44 1.02
N PHE A 68 -3.25 8.85 1.28
CA PHE A 68 -2.86 9.71 2.39
C PHE A 68 -2.27 11.00 1.83
N SER A 69 -0.95 11.18 1.99
CA SER A 69 -0.21 12.38 1.58
C SER A 69 1.05 12.05 0.79
N LEU A 70 1.66 13.09 0.23
CA LEU A 70 2.91 13.05 -0.52
C LEU A 70 4.00 12.21 0.15
N GLY A 71 4.72 11.42 -0.64
CA GLY A 71 5.82 10.56 -0.20
C GLY A 71 5.37 9.16 0.21
N GLY A 72 4.07 8.92 0.33
CA GLY A 72 3.46 7.60 0.54
C GLY A 72 4.07 6.88 1.74
N SER A 73 4.78 5.76 1.51
CA SER A 73 5.42 5.01 2.61
C SER A 73 6.49 5.80 3.38
N VAL A 74 7.12 6.80 2.76
CA VAL A 74 8.15 7.63 3.42
C VAL A 74 7.51 8.60 4.42
N ALA A 75 6.34 9.14 4.12
CA ALA A 75 5.59 10.01 5.03
C ALA A 75 5.27 9.33 6.37
N HIS A 76 5.16 8.00 6.37
CA HIS A 76 4.89 7.19 7.55
C HIS A 76 6.15 6.72 8.29
N TYR A 77 7.32 7.21 7.90
CA TYR A 77 8.53 6.98 8.69
C TYR A 77 8.44 7.79 9.99
N PRO A 78 9.11 7.33 11.07
CA PRO A 78 9.23 8.13 12.28
C PRO A 78 9.94 9.46 12.01
N ARG A 79 9.64 10.45 12.85
CA ARG A 79 10.26 11.78 12.75
C ARG A 79 11.77 11.68 12.85
N ARG A 80 12.48 12.51 12.08
CA ARG A 80 13.95 12.59 12.07
C ARG A 80 14.63 11.25 11.76
N LYS A 81 13.92 10.29 11.17
CA LYS A 81 14.53 9.04 10.75
C LYS A 81 15.58 9.32 9.69
N LEU A 82 16.79 8.80 9.90
CA LEU A 82 17.85 8.82 8.89
C LEU A 82 17.53 7.81 7.79
N VAL A 83 17.50 8.29 6.56
CA VAL A 83 17.17 7.53 5.36
C VAL A 83 18.37 7.50 4.44
N PHE A 84 18.84 6.29 4.15
CA PHE A 84 19.91 6.06 3.20
C PHE A 84 19.33 5.90 1.80
N THR A 85 19.72 6.80 0.90
CA THR A 85 19.38 6.71 -0.52
C THR A 85 20.63 6.90 -1.37
N GLU A 86 20.50 6.77 -2.69
CA GLU A 86 21.58 7.04 -3.63
C GLU A 86 21.06 8.09 -4.62
N GLN A 87 21.96 8.90 -5.14
CA GLN A 87 21.59 9.94 -6.08
C GLN A 87 21.04 9.35 -7.38
N ILE A 88 20.05 10.04 -7.94
CA ILE A 88 19.47 9.74 -9.24
C ILE A 88 19.29 11.04 -10.01
N LYS A 89 19.41 10.96 -11.33
CA LYS A 89 19.03 12.06 -12.22
C LYS A 89 17.57 11.86 -12.64
N LEU A 90 16.73 12.82 -12.30
CA LEU A 90 15.34 12.90 -12.70
C LEU A 90 15.18 13.88 -13.87
N PRO A 91 14.21 13.65 -14.78
CA PRO A 91 13.86 14.63 -15.81
C PRO A 91 13.37 15.94 -15.17
N ILE A 92 13.52 17.08 -15.85
CA ILE A 92 13.16 18.44 -15.40
C ILE A 92 13.99 18.96 -14.20
N VAL A 93 14.15 18.14 -13.16
CA VAL A 93 14.67 18.53 -11.83
C VAL A 93 16.18 18.31 -11.69
N GLY A 94 16.76 17.40 -12.49
CA GLY A 94 18.19 17.08 -12.41
C GLY A 94 18.52 16.12 -11.26
N LYS A 95 19.51 16.44 -10.43
CA LYS A 95 19.94 15.54 -9.36
C LYS A 95 18.89 15.52 -8.24
N PHE A 96 18.53 14.31 -7.80
CA PHE A 96 17.67 14.04 -6.66
C PHE A 96 18.40 13.18 -5.63
N GLY A 97 18.23 13.54 -4.36
CA GLY A 97 18.69 12.77 -3.22
C GLY A 97 20.17 12.94 -2.86
N LYS A 98 20.52 12.49 -1.66
CA LYS A 98 21.87 12.44 -1.08
C LYS A 98 22.09 11.05 -0.46
N ALA A 99 23.33 10.72 -0.07
CA ALA A 99 23.61 9.44 0.57
C ALA A 99 22.78 9.22 1.85
N GLU A 100 22.60 10.29 2.62
CA GLU A 100 21.91 10.33 3.90
C GLU A 100 21.01 11.56 3.93
N MET A 101 19.77 11.37 4.35
CA MET A 101 18.78 12.44 4.51
C MET A 101 17.86 12.09 5.67
N LEU A 102 17.42 13.09 6.44
CA LEU A 102 16.31 12.92 7.35
C LEU A 102 15.01 12.74 6.57
N LYS A 103 14.02 12.08 7.19
CA LYS A 103 12.66 11.94 6.63
C LYS A 103 12.13 13.28 6.11
N GLU A 104 12.21 14.32 6.92
CA GLU A 104 11.65 15.63 6.63
C GLU A 104 12.35 16.29 5.44
N GLU A 105 13.68 16.19 5.36
CA GLU A 105 14.46 16.67 4.21
C GLU A 105 14.08 15.92 2.92
N LEU A 106 13.83 14.62 3.03
CA LEU A 106 13.41 13.81 1.90
C LEU A 106 11.99 14.14 1.42
N ILE A 107 11.07 14.45 2.34
CA ILE A 107 9.73 14.94 2.00
C ILE A 107 9.82 16.30 1.32
N ALA A 108 10.60 17.25 1.86
CA ALA A 108 10.83 18.56 1.24
C ALA A 108 11.44 18.44 -0.17
N GLU A 109 12.33 17.47 -0.38
CA GLU A 109 12.88 17.19 -1.70
C GLU A 109 11.82 16.62 -2.68
N PHE A 110 10.86 15.82 -2.20
CA PHE A 110 9.71 15.41 -3.02
C PHE A 110 8.82 16.61 -3.37
N GLU A 111 8.55 17.51 -2.43
CA GLU A 111 7.79 18.74 -2.68
C GLU A 111 8.47 19.60 -3.75
N ARG A 112 9.81 19.76 -3.66
CA ARG A 112 10.60 20.47 -4.67
C ARG A 112 10.49 19.83 -6.05
N VAL A 113 10.53 18.49 -6.13
CA VAL A 113 10.33 17.76 -7.39
C VAL A 113 8.94 18.01 -7.96
N CYS A 114 7.91 17.93 -7.11
CA CYS A 114 6.53 18.18 -7.52
C CYS A 114 6.34 19.61 -8.04
N LEU A 115 6.84 20.60 -7.32
CA LEU A 115 6.77 22.01 -7.71
C LEU A 115 7.49 22.26 -9.05
N ALA A 116 8.72 21.78 -9.20
CA ALA A 116 9.50 21.95 -10.43
C ALA A 116 8.87 21.23 -11.64
N GLY A 117 8.16 20.13 -11.41
CA GLY A 117 7.45 19.38 -12.45
C GLY A 117 6.01 19.83 -12.71
N GLY A 118 5.50 20.82 -11.97
CA GLY A 118 4.08 21.20 -12.01
C GLY A 118 3.13 20.07 -11.59
N ILE A 119 3.59 19.13 -10.77
CA ILE A 119 2.85 17.93 -10.38
C ILE A 119 1.94 18.27 -9.21
N THR A 120 0.64 18.00 -9.36
CA THR A 120 -0.34 18.09 -8.27
C THR A 120 -0.89 16.69 -7.93
N LEU A 121 -0.93 16.37 -6.64
CA LEU A 121 -1.48 15.11 -6.14
C LEU A 121 -2.91 15.33 -5.64
N GLN A 122 -3.80 14.40 -5.98
CA GLN A 122 -5.11 14.26 -5.36
C GLN A 122 -4.94 13.42 -4.10
N GLU A 123 -4.59 14.08 -2.99
CA GLU A 123 -4.44 13.47 -1.67
C GLU A 123 -5.80 13.05 -1.07
N GLY A 124 -5.78 12.09 -0.15
CA GLY A 124 -7.00 11.52 0.43
C GLY A 124 -7.88 10.73 -0.55
N ARG A 125 -7.37 10.33 -1.73
CA ARG A 125 -8.11 9.52 -2.73
C ARG A 125 -7.60 8.09 -2.68
N ARG A 126 -8.33 7.22 -1.98
CA ARG A 126 -8.00 5.80 -1.91
C ARG A 126 -8.63 5.04 -3.07
N VAL A 127 -7.81 4.60 -4.01
CA VAL A 127 -8.26 3.74 -5.11
C VAL A 127 -8.77 2.41 -4.57
N THR A 128 -9.98 2.04 -4.99
CA THR A 128 -10.70 0.83 -4.60
C THR A 128 -10.83 -0.19 -5.73
N GLY A 129 -10.74 0.26 -6.98
CA GLY A 129 -10.83 -0.63 -8.14
C GLY A 129 -10.28 0.01 -9.42
N VAL A 130 -9.88 -0.85 -10.34
CA VAL A 130 -9.58 -0.48 -11.73
C VAL A 130 -10.34 -1.47 -12.60
N SER A 131 -11.12 -0.94 -13.55
CA SER A 131 -11.86 -1.73 -14.53
C SER A 131 -11.66 -1.15 -15.93
N GLY A 132 -12.15 -1.85 -16.94
CA GLY A 132 -12.02 -1.45 -18.34
C GLY A 132 -10.94 -2.23 -19.08
N LYS A 133 -10.44 -1.64 -20.16
CA LYS A 133 -9.51 -2.28 -21.09
C LYS A 133 -8.43 -1.30 -21.53
N ARG A 134 -7.40 -1.83 -22.19
CA ARG A 134 -6.34 -1.03 -22.81
C ARG A 134 -6.95 0.16 -23.58
N GLY A 135 -6.53 1.38 -23.23
CA GLY A 135 -7.00 2.62 -23.85
C GLY A 135 -8.22 3.26 -23.20
N ASP A 136 -8.94 2.57 -22.32
CA ASP A 136 -10.12 3.08 -21.60
C ASP A 136 -10.28 2.36 -20.26
N PHE A 137 -9.61 2.88 -19.23
CA PHE A 137 -9.73 2.43 -17.86
C PHE A 137 -10.58 3.39 -17.04
N ALA A 138 -11.39 2.81 -16.16
CA ALA A 138 -12.08 3.51 -15.09
C ALA A 138 -11.45 3.13 -13.75
N VAL A 139 -10.98 4.13 -13.01
CA VAL A 139 -10.32 4.00 -11.72
C VAL A 139 -11.25 4.54 -10.64
N SER A 140 -11.85 3.63 -9.87
CA SER A 140 -12.74 3.96 -8.77
C SER A 140 -11.92 4.27 -7.53
N CYS A 141 -12.28 5.33 -6.82
CA CYS A 141 -11.68 5.68 -5.55
C CYS A 141 -12.69 6.26 -4.56
N VAL A 142 -12.31 6.30 -3.30
CA VAL A 142 -13.07 6.90 -2.21
C VAL A 142 -12.26 8.07 -1.67
N ASN A 143 -12.88 9.23 -1.53
CA ASN A 143 -12.25 10.41 -0.96
C ASN A 143 -12.22 10.37 0.58
N GLY A 144 -11.59 11.36 1.23
CA GLY A 144 -11.43 11.40 2.69
C GLY A 144 -12.74 11.44 3.48
N GLU A 145 -13.85 11.84 2.83
CA GLU A 145 -15.18 11.93 3.43
C GLU A 145 -16.05 10.69 3.16
N GLY A 146 -15.52 9.72 2.40
CA GLY A 146 -16.27 8.51 2.02
C GLY A 146 -17.03 8.63 0.71
N GLY A 147 -16.94 9.76 0.01
CA GLY A 147 -17.54 9.95 -1.32
C GLY A 147 -16.84 9.12 -2.39
N GLU A 148 -17.61 8.53 -3.29
CA GLU A 148 -17.08 7.76 -4.42
C GLU A 148 -16.77 8.68 -5.61
N GLU A 149 -15.59 8.51 -6.19
CA GLU A 149 -15.10 9.24 -7.36
C GLU A 149 -14.58 8.25 -8.41
N VAL A 150 -14.72 8.58 -9.70
CA VAL A 150 -14.20 7.77 -10.80
C VAL A 150 -13.34 8.65 -11.70
N TYR A 151 -12.10 8.21 -11.93
CA TYR A 151 -11.16 8.83 -12.84
C TYR A 151 -11.01 7.97 -14.09
N ARG A 152 -11.04 8.59 -15.27
CA ARG A 152 -10.85 7.90 -16.54
C ARG A 152 -9.44 8.13 -17.07
N GLY A 153 -8.81 7.06 -17.54
CA GLY A 153 -7.48 7.14 -18.12
C GLY A 153 -7.25 6.13 -19.22
N ARG A 154 -6.44 6.49 -20.21
CA ARG A 154 -6.02 5.54 -21.26
C ARG A 154 -5.11 4.44 -20.73
N THR A 155 -4.34 4.78 -19.69
CA THR A 155 -3.44 3.87 -18.98
C THR A 155 -3.51 4.08 -17.47
N VAL A 156 -3.13 3.05 -16.73
CA VAL A 156 -3.00 3.09 -15.27
C VAL A 156 -1.60 2.65 -14.85
N VAL A 157 -0.93 3.46 -14.04
CA VAL A 157 0.36 3.12 -13.42
C VAL A 157 0.12 2.83 -11.95
N LEU A 158 0.30 1.58 -11.54
CA LEU A 158 0.17 1.16 -10.14
C LEU A 158 1.51 1.38 -9.39
N ALA A 159 1.59 2.47 -8.65
CA ALA A 159 2.73 2.86 -7.80
C ALA A 159 2.45 2.66 -6.29
N ILE A 160 1.61 1.68 -5.95
CA ILE A 160 1.05 1.45 -4.60
C ILE A 160 2.04 0.88 -3.56
N GLY A 161 3.26 0.55 -3.97
CA GLY A 161 4.27 -0.07 -3.11
C GLY A 161 3.86 -1.46 -2.61
N ARG A 162 4.44 -1.89 -1.47
CA ARG A 162 4.23 -3.24 -0.90
C ARG A 162 3.59 -3.25 0.48
N ARG A 163 3.44 -2.07 1.10
CA ARG A 163 3.00 -1.95 2.50
C ARG A 163 1.53 -2.29 2.67
N GLY A 164 0.72 -2.06 1.62
CA GLY A 164 -0.73 -2.06 1.74
C GLY A 164 -1.22 -0.89 2.59
N THR A 165 -2.50 -0.94 2.95
CA THR A 165 -3.15 0.09 3.77
C THR A 165 -3.13 -0.35 5.23
N PRO A 166 -2.46 0.38 6.14
CA PRO A 166 -2.49 0.06 7.56
C PRO A 166 -3.93 0.18 8.09
N ARG A 167 -4.29 -0.63 9.08
CA ARG A 167 -5.52 -0.40 9.84
C ARG A 167 -5.29 0.79 10.76
N GLN A 168 -6.29 1.67 10.82
CA GLN A 168 -6.29 2.87 11.64
C GLN A 168 -6.98 2.62 12.99
N LEU A 169 -6.60 3.40 14.00
CA LEU A 169 -7.23 3.44 15.31
C LEU A 169 -8.61 4.10 15.24
N GLY A 170 -8.78 5.08 14.36
CA GLY A 170 -10.00 5.87 14.21
C GLY A 170 -10.23 6.82 15.38
N CYS A 171 -9.19 7.19 16.11
CA CYS A 171 -9.26 8.08 17.27
C CYS A 171 -8.75 9.48 16.92
N PRO A 172 -9.26 10.54 17.56
CA PRO A 172 -8.71 11.89 17.41
C PRO A 172 -7.22 11.95 17.75
N GLY A 173 -6.43 12.60 16.88
CA GLY A 173 -4.98 12.76 17.05
C GLY A 173 -4.13 11.66 16.43
N GLU A 174 -4.73 10.66 15.78
CA GLU A 174 -4.00 9.59 15.07
C GLU A 174 -3.16 10.12 13.89
N GLU A 175 -3.56 11.25 13.31
CA GLU A 175 -2.89 11.92 12.20
C GLU A 175 -1.57 12.63 12.60
N GLN A 176 -1.26 12.68 13.90
CA GLN A 176 -0.09 13.40 14.38
C GLN A 176 1.23 12.75 13.94
N SER A 177 2.24 13.60 13.75
CA SER A 177 3.53 13.21 13.17
C SER A 177 4.34 12.17 13.96
N HIS A 178 4.08 12.03 15.27
CA HIS A 178 4.68 11.03 16.16
C HIS A 178 3.89 9.72 16.25
N VAL A 179 2.82 9.58 15.46
CA VAL A 179 2.08 8.33 15.28
C VAL A 179 2.57 7.63 14.02
N VAL A 180 3.09 6.41 14.18
CA VAL A 180 3.60 5.58 13.07
C VAL A 180 3.02 4.18 13.14
N TYR A 181 2.87 3.49 12.00
CA TYR A 181 2.27 2.15 12.01
C TYR A 181 3.28 1.00 11.90
N ARG A 182 4.55 1.27 12.19
CA ARG A 182 5.62 0.26 12.17
C ARG A 182 6.87 0.78 12.89
N LEU A 183 7.44 -0.08 13.73
CA LEU A 183 8.81 0.09 14.20
C LEU A 183 9.79 -0.21 13.06
N ILE A 184 10.65 0.75 12.71
CA ILE A 184 11.70 0.55 11.70
C ILE A 184 13.07 0.35 12.35
N ASP A 185 13.36 1.14 13.38
CA ASP A 185 14.59 1.07 14.16
C ASP A 185 14.24 1.40 15.62
N ALA A 186 14.64 0.58 16.59
CA ALA A 186 14.34 0.86 17.99
C ALA A 186 15.23 2.00 18.53
N GLU A 187 16.45 2.11 18.01
CA GLU A 187 17.48 3.02 18.48
C GLU A 187 17.07 4.50 18.38
N GLN A 188 16.19 4.85 17.43
CA GLN A 188 15.66 6.20 17.26
C GLN A 188 14.79 6.69 18.44
N TYR A 189 14.31 5.77 19.29
CA TYR A 189 13.44 6.08 20.42
C TYR A 189 14.18 6.08 21.77
N ARG A 190 15.52 6.06 21.76
CA ARG A 190 16.33 6.17 22.96
C ARG A 190 15.90 7.40 23.79
N HIS A 191 15.74 7.20 25.10
CA HIS A 191 15.27 8.23 26.05
C HIS A 191 13.86 8.78 25.79
N ARG A 192 12.99 8.04 25.07
CA ARG A 192 11.61 8.45 24.78
C ARG A 192 10.59 7.54 25.45
N ARG A 193 9.38 8.06 25.66
CA ARG A 193 8.21 7.31 26.16
C ARG A 193 7.38 6.87 24.97
N VAL A 194 7.29 5.57 24.74
CA VAL A 194 6.68 5.01 23.52
C VAL A 194 5.51 4.11 23.86
N LEU A 195 4.38 4.32 23.18
CA LEU A 195 3.22 3.44 23.24
C LEU A 195 3.15 2.55 21.99
N CYS A 196 3.33 1.24 22.16
CA CYS A 196 2.98 0.24 21.16
C CYS A 196 1.50 -0.14 21.28
N VAL A 197 0.79 -0.24 20.15
CA VAL A 197 -0.63 -0.60 20.11
C VAL A 197 -0.84 -1.85 19.26
N GLY A 198 -1.33 -2.93 19.86
CA GLY A 198 -1.72 -4.15 19.14
C GLY A 198 -1.31 -5.45 19.83
N GLY A 199 -1.96 -6.55 19.45
CA GLY A 199 -1.81 -7.88 20.07
C GLY A 199 -1.21 -8.97 19.19
N GLY A 200 -0.52 -8.60 18.11
CA GLY A 200 0.14 -9.54 17.20
C GLY A 200 1.66 -9.58 17.38
N ASP A 201 2.32 -10.54 16.72
CA ASP A 201 3.78 -10.70 16.76
C ASP A 201 4.53 -9.38 16.50
N SER A 202 4.11 -8.59 15.51
CA SER A 202 4.77 -7.32 15.18
C SER A 202 4.72 -6.27 16.30
N SER A 203 3.63 -6.23 17.06
CA SER A 203 3.50 -5.31 18.21
C SER A 203 4.39 -5.75 19.36
N VAL A 204 4.43 -7.07 19.60
CA VAL A 204 5.25 -7.66 20.65
C VAL A 204 6.74 -7.52 20.35
N GLU A 205 7.16 -7.85 19.13
CA GLU A 205 8.55 -7.67 18.68
C GLU A 205 8.97 -6.19 18.78
N ALA A 206 8.08 -5.26 18.46
CA ALA A 206 8.35 -3.83 18.60
C ALA A 206 8.53 -3.42 20.06
N ALA A 207 7.60 -3.79 20.94
CA ALA A 207 7.67 -3.47 22.36
C ALA A 207 8.93 -4.05 23.03
N VAL A 208 9.26 -5.31 22.75
CA VAL A 208 10.47 -5.97 23.30
C VAL A 208 11.74 -5.29 22.77
N SER A 209 11.80 -4.97 21.48
CA SER A 209 12.97 -4.29 20.91
C SER A 209 13.18 -2.89 21.48
N LEU A 210 12.08 -2.16 21.74
CA LEU A 210 12.13 -0.85 22.38
C LEU A 210 12.51 -0.95 23.86
N GLY A 211 12.00 -1.95 24.57
CA GLY A 211 12.31 -2.15 26.00
C GLY A 211 13.79 -2.45 26.24
N ALA A 212 14.47 -3.04 25.25
CA ALA A 212 15.91 -3.24 25.26
C ALA A 212 16.72 -1.99 24.87
N THR A 213 16.07 -0.91 24.40
CA THR A 213 16.73 0.34 23.98
C THR A 213 16.89 1.26 25.18
N ALA A 214 18.12 1.69 25.45
CA ALA A 214 18.42 2.36 26.72
C ALA A 214 17.59 3.63 26.96
N GLY A 215 17.09 3.77 28.19
CA GLY A 215 16.30 4.93 28.61
C GLY A 215 14.91 5.04 27.97
N THR A 216 14.48 4.06 27.17
CA THR A 216 13.15 4.06 26.56
C THR A 216 12.13 3.55 27.56
N GLU A 217 11.06 4.31 27.81
CA GLU A 217 9.93 3.85 28.61
C GLU A 217 8.87 3.28 27.66
N VAL A 218 8.56 1.99 27.76
CA VAL A 218 7.69 1.32 26.79
C VAL A 218 6.37 0.92 27.43
N HIS A 219 5.28 1.34 26.81
CA HIS A 219 3.92 0.93 27.11
C HIS A 219 3.40 0.06 25.96
N LEU A 220 2.73 -1.05 26.27
CA LEU A 220 2.06 -1.88 25.27
C LEU A 220 0.58 -1.94 25.58
N SER A 221 -0.25 -1.32 24.74
CA SER A 221 -1.71 -1.38 24.82
C SER A 221 -2.28 -2.45 23.90
N TYR A 222 -3.20 -3.26 24.44
CA TYR A 222 -3.95 -4.23 23.67
C TYR A 222 -5.37 -4.38 24.20
N ARG A 223 -6.34 -4.37 23.28
CA ARG A 223 -7.78 -4.46 23.59
C ARG A 223 -8.24 -5.79 24.17
N GLY A 224 -7.46 -6.85 24.03
CA GLY A 224 -7.84 -8.18 24.52
C GLY A 224 -7.32 -8.42 25.93
N GLU A 225 -7.97 -9.35 26.63
CA GLU A 225 -7.59 -9.81 27.97
C GLU A 225 -6.28 -10.61 27.98
N SER A 226 -5.89 -11.20 26.84
CA SER A 226 -4.61 -11.89 26.69
C SER A 226 -4.21 -12.05 25.23
N PHE A 227 -2.92 -12.26 24.97
CA PHE A 227 -2.44 -12.52 23.61
C PHE A 227 -2.85 -13.94 23.20
N TYR A 228 -3.50 -14.14 22.05
CA TYR A 228 -3.80 -15.49 21.52
C TYR A 228 -3.07 -15.79 20.21
N ARG A 229 -2.75 -14.74 19.44
CA ARG A 229 -2.18 -14.84 18.09
C ARG A 229 -0.65 -14.78 18.07
N VAL A 230 -0.04 -14.48 19.21
CA VAL A 230 1.41 -14.30 19.35
C VAL A 230 2.07 -15.66 19.48
N LYS A 231 3.15 -15.87 18.72
CA LYS A 231 3.94 -17.11 18.77
C LYS A 231 4.51 -17.32 20.17
N LYS A 232 4.64 -18.58 20.58
CA LYS A 232 5.15 -18.97 21.91
C LYS A 232 6.47 -18.27 22.27
N LYS A 233 7.39 -18.17 21.31
CA LYS A 233 8.67 -17.48 21.50
C LYS A 233 8.48 -15.99 21.84
N ASN A 234 7.74 -15.25 21.00
CA ASN A 234 7.53 -13.82 21.18
C ASN A 234 6.76 -13.53 22.48
N ARG A 235 5.83 -14.41 22.87
CA ARG A 235 5.15 -14.31 24.16
C ARG A 235 6.12 -14.44 25.34
N ALA A 236 6.99 -15.46 25.33
CA ALA A 236 7.96 -15.65 26.39
C ALA A 236 8.94 -14.46 26.49
N GLU A 237 9.35 -13.89 25.35
CA GLU A 237 10.18 -12.68 25.32
C GLU A 237 9.46 -11.47 25.93
N LEU A 238 8.17 -11.29 25.64
CA LEU A 238 7.35 -10.24 26.25
C LEU A 238 7.19 -10.43 27.75
N GLU A 239 6.84 -11.63 28.20
CA GLU A 239 6.68 -11.95 29.63
C GLU A 239 7.98 -11.65 30.39
N ALA A 240 9.13 -12.02 29.82
CA ALA A 240 10.43 -11.73 30.40
C ALA A 240 10.73 -10.21 30.43
N ALA A 241 10.38 -9.47 29.38
CA ALA A 241 10.54 -8.00 29.35
C ALA A 241 9.66 -7.29 30.37
N VAL A 242 8.41 -7.75 30.54
CA VAL A 242 7.49 -7.24 31.58
C VAL A 242 8.04 -7.55 32.98
N ALA A 243 8.54 -8.77 33.21
CA ALA A 243 9.13 -9.15 34.49
C ALA A 243 10.38 -8.32 34.85
N ARG A 244 11.14 -7.88 33.84
CA ARG A 244 12.28 -6.96 34.03
C ARG A 244 11.88 -5.48 34.16
N GLY A 245 10.60 -5.15 34.00
CA GLY A 245 10.11 -3.77 34.01
C GLY A 245 10.44 -2.96 32.75
N GLU A 246 10.93 -3.62 31.69
CA GLU A 246 11.27 -2.98 30.41
C GLU A 246 10.03 -2.61 29.59
N VAL A 247 8.91 -3.32 29.81
CA VAL A 247 7.64 -3.08 29.12
C VAL A 247 6.50 -3.05 30.14
N ARG A 248 5.70 -1.99 30.11
CA ARG A 248 4.46 -1.85 30.89
C ARG A 248 3.26 -2.27 30.03
N LEU A 249 2.58 -3.32 30.45
CA LEU A 249 1.48 -3.91 29.71
C LEU A 249 0.11 -3.35 30.15
N HIS A 250 -0.71 -2.93 29.19
CA HIS A 250 -2.06 -2.41 29.37
C HIS A 250 -3.05 -3.28 28.58
N LEU A 251 -3.58 -4.32 29.21
CA LEU A 251 -4.59 -5.19 28.60
C LEU A 251 -5.99 -4.58 28.73
N GLU A 252 -6.92 -5.07 27.91
CA GLU A 252 -8.30 -4.58 27.85
C GLU A 252 -8.39 -3.04 27.70
N THR A 253 -7.45 -2.47 26.94
CA THR A 253 -7.41 -1.04 26.64
C THR A 253 -7.52 -0.72 25.15
N THR A 254 -8.16 0.40 24.84
CA THR A 254 -8.21 1.00 23.51
C THR A 254 -7.76 2.45 23.55
N VAL A 255 -7.05 2.90 22.51
CA VAL A 255 -6.66 4.30 22.41
C VAL A 255 -7.90 5.14 22.10
N GLN A 256 -8.21 6.11 22.96
CA GLN A 256 -9.36 7.01 22.79
C GLN A 256 -8.95 8.33 22.16
N ARG A 257 -7.77 8.85 22.50
CA ARG A 257 -7.28 10.15 22.03
C ARG A 257 -5.75 10.21 22.13
N ILE A 258 -5.13 10.88 21.17
CA ILE A 258 -3.69 11.15 21.16
C ILE A 258 -3.51 12.67 21.15
N SER A 259 -2.66 13.20 22.04
CA SER A 259 -2.19 14.60 22.06
C SER A 259 -0.73 14.68 21.63
N ALA A 260 -0.13 15.86 21.70
CA ALA A 260 1.29 16.07 21.40
C ALA A 260 2.23 15.30 22.34
N ASP A 261 1.86 15.13 23.62
CA ASP A 261 2.72 14.59 24.68
C ASP A 261 2.01 13.61 25.62
N GLU A 262 0.74 13.29 25.35
CA GLU A 262 -0.05 12.34 26.14
C GLU A 262 -0.97 11.47 25.26
N VAL A 263 -1.33 10.31 25.77
CA VAL A 263 -2.32 9.40 25.19
C VAL A 263 -3.34 8.99 26.24
N VAL A 264 -4.62 9.01 25.86
CA VAL A 264 -5.72 8.52 26.70
C VAL A 264 -6.10 7.11 26.27
N LEU A 265 -5.96 6.16 27.18
CA LEU A 265 -6.41 4.77 27.02
C LEU A 265 -7.74 4.57 27.73
N GLY A 266 -8.77 4.17 27.00
CA GLY A 266 -10.02 3.67 27.57
C GLY A 266 -9.87 2.25 28.05
N ARG A 267 -10.41 1.93 29.22
CA ARG A 267 -10.47 0.58 29.79
C ARG A 267 -11.87 -0.01 29.60
N LYS A 268 -11.95 -1.34 29.60
CA LYS A 268 -13.23 -2.06 29.47
C LYS A 268 -14.21 -1.80 30.61
N ASP A 269 -13.72 -1.43 31.79
CA ASP A 269 -14.52 -1.03 32.96
C ASP A 269 -15.13 0.38 32.82
N GLY A 270 -14.91 1.06 31.70
CA GLY A 270 -15.41 2.42 31.44
C GLY A 270 -14.51 3.54 31.97
N THR A 271 -13.45 3.21 32.71
CA THR A 271 -12.47 4.20 33.18
C THR A 271 -11.44 4.54 32.09
N SER A 272 -10.67 5.60 32.30
CA SER A 272 -9.58 5.98 31.40
C SER A 272 -8.26 6.12 32.14
N LEU A 273 -7.17 5.90 31.41
CA LEU A 273 -5.79 6.05 31.87
C LEU A 273 -5.07 7.01 30.94
N THR A 274 -4.59 8.14 31.48
CA THR A 274 -3.75 9.09 30.73
C THR A 274 -2.28 8.77 30.96
N LEU A 275 -1.52 8.70 29.87
CA LEU A 275 -0.08 8.39 29.87
C LEU A 275 0.68 9.51 29.16
N GLY A 276 1.78 9.99 29.74
CA GLY A 276 2.70 10.85 29.03
C GLY A 276 3.50 10.05 28.00
N ILE A 277 3.29 10.30 26.71
CA ILE A 277 3.82 9.49 25.60
C ILE A 277 4.34 10.43 24.52
N ASP A 278 5.57 10.20 24.10
CA ASP A 278 6.25 11.00 23.08
C ASP A 278 6.03 10.44 21.66
N ASP A 279 5.84 9.12 21.52
CA ASP A 279 5.61 8.46 20.23
C ASP A 279 4.66 7.27 20.34
N VAL A 280 3.85 7.07 19.30
CA VAL A 280 2.88 5.97 19.22
C VAL A 280 3.19 5.07 18.03
N ILE A 281 3.38 3.78 18.29
CA ILE A 281 3.60 2.76 17.27
C ILE A 281 2.38 1.85 17.15
N VAL A 282 1.61 2.05 16.10
CA VAL A 282 0.37 1.32 15.81
C VAL A 282 0.66 0.05 15.01
N ASN A 283 0.56 -1.12 15.65
CA ASN A 283 0.78 -2.43 15.05
C ASN A 283 -0.47 -3.31 15.09
N ILE A 284 -1.60 -2.77 14.62
CA ILE A 284 -2.90 -3.47 14.56
C ILE A 284 -3.17 -4.19 13.22
N GLY A 285 -2.14 -4.28 12.38
CA GLY A 285 -2.17 -4.93 11.07
C GLY A 285 -2.50 -3.99 9.91
N GLY A 286 -2.69 -4.57 8.73
CA GLY A 286 -3.04 -3.83 7.51
C GLY A 286 -3.66 -4.76 6.48
N VAL A 287 -4.27 -4.16 5.47
CA VAL A 287 -4.79 -4.86 4.29
C VAL A 287 -3.66 -4.92 3.27
N LEU A 288 -3.23 -6.15 2.94
CA LEU A 288 -2.24 -6.34 1.89
C LEU A 288 -2.80 -5.88 0.54
N PRO A 289 -1.96 -5.41 -0.40
CA PRO A 289 -2.42 -5.01 -1.72
C PRO A 289 -2.80 -6.22 -2.59
N THR A 290 -2.46 -7.46 -2.20
CA THR A 290 -2.67 -8.66 -3.01
C THR A 290 -4.13 -8.87 -3.42
N PRO A 291 -5.14 -8.83 -2.52
CA PRO A 291 -6.53 -9.01 -2.94
C PRO A 291 -7.01 -7.92 -3.90
N PHE A 292 -6.50 -6.69 -3.76
CA PHE A 292 -6.77 -5.59 -4.68
C PHE A 292 -6.12 -5.83 -6.06
N LEU A 293 -4.89 -6.33 -6.10
CA LEU A 293 -4.23 -6.70 -7.37
C LEU A 293 -4.98 -7.84 -8.07
N GLU A 294 -5.37 -8.87 -7.32
CA GLU A 294 -6.10 -10.03 -7.84
C GLU A 294 -7.48 -9.63 -8.37
N SER A 295 -8.19 -8.71 -7.71
CA SER A 295 -9.50 -8.22 -8.20
C SER A 295 -9.41 -7.47 -9.53
N MET A 296 -8.24 -6.94 -9.88
CA MET A 296 -7.95 -6.34 -11.18
C MET A 296 -7.43 -7.36 -12.23
N GLY A 297 -7.39 -8.65 -11.88
CA GLY A 297 -6.88 -9.70 -12.76
C GLY A 297 -5.34 -9.79 -12.83
N ILE A 298 -4.63 -9.21 -11.86
CA ILE A 298 -3.16 -9.32 -11.78
C ILE A 298 -2.80 -10.59 -11.00
N GLU A 299 -2.10 -11.51 -11.65
CA GLU A 299 -1.55 -12.69 -10.99
C GLU A 299 -0.37 -12.31 -10.08
N VAL A 300 -0.46 -12.68 -8.80
CA VAL A 300 0.59 -12.42 -7.81
C VAL A 300 1.24 -13.74 -7.41
N GLU A 301 2.49 -13.94 -7.84
CA GLU A 301 3.29 -15.11 -7.46
C GLU A 301 4.17 -14.80 -6.24
N THR A 302 4.01 -15.55 -5.14
CA THR A 302 4.89 -15.43 -3.98
C THR A 302 6.05 -16.41 -4.12
N LYS A 303 7.23 -15.93 -4.51
CA LYS A 303 8.45 -16.75 -4.58
C LYS A 303 9.14 -16.80 -3.23
N TYR A 304 9.25 -18.00 -2.65
CA TYR A 304 9.90 -18.24 -1.36
C TYR A 304 11.39 -18.54 -1.47
N GLY A 305 12.16 -17.69 -2.17
CA GLY A 305 13.63 -17.79 -2.17
C GLY A 305 14.18 -19.20 -2.37
N GLU A 306 13.50 -20.03 -3.17
CA GLU A 306 14.09 -21.25 -3.70
C GLU A 306 15.19 -20.78 -4.64
N GLY A 307 16.42 -21.24 -4.38
CA GLY A 307 17.53 -20.93 -5.26
C GLY A 307 17.13 -21.35 -6.66
N ILE A 308 17.12 -20.40 -7.59
CA ILE A 308 17.08 -20.74 -9.01
C ILE A 308 18.33 -21.58 -9.22
N GLU A 309 18.17 -22.89 -9.41
CA GLU A 309 19.25 -23.71 -9.94
C GLU A 309 19.50 -23.21 -11.35
N ASP A 310 20.48 -22.33 -11.45
CA ASP A 310 21.00 -21.87 -12.72
C ASP A 310 21.76 -23.04 -13.34
N GLU A 311 21.10 -23.81 -14.22
CA GLU A 311 21.70 -24.93 -14.96
C GLU A 311 22.89 -24.51 -15.84
N SER A 312 23.21 -23.21 -15.92
CA SER A 312 24.33 -22.69 -16.70
C SER A 312 25.67 -22.55 -15.94
N ARG A 313 25.76 -22.93 -14.66
CA ARG A 313 27.00 -22.75 -13.86
C ARG A 313 27.69 -24.07 -13.48
N PRO A 314 28.98 -24.29 -13.83
CA PRO A 314 29.70 -25.50 -13.44
C PRO A 314 29.78 -25.60 -11.91
N ARG A 315 29.46 -26.78 -11.37
CA ARG A 315 29.46 -27.07 -9.93
C ARG A 315 30.89 -27.06 -9.38
N SER A 316 31.32 -25.94 -8.80
CA SER A 316 32.48 -25.93 -7.89
C SER A 316 32.02 -26.16 -6.45
N GLY A 317 32.41 -27.28 -5.85
CA GLY A 317 32.00 -27.69 -4.51
C GLY A 317 32.46 -26.73 -3.42
N ARG A 318 31.50 -26.06 -2.76
CA ARG A 318 31.64 -25.59 -1.38
C ARG A 318 30.27 -25.33 -0.76
N LYS A 319 29.87 -26.14 0.21
CA LYS A 319 28.65 -25.95 1.01
C LYS A 319 28.72 -24.59 1.73
N LYS A 320 27.90 -23.62 1.30
CA LYS A 320 27.64 -22.39 2.07
C LYS A 320 26.23 -22.44 2.66
N ARG A 321 26.16 -22.39 4.00
CA ARG A 321 24.92 -22.17 4.79
C ARG A 321 24.30 -20.85 4.35
N THR A 322 23.09 -20.87 3.80
CA THR A 322 22.34 -19.69 3.39
C THR A 322 21.49 -19.15 4.55
N LYS A 323 21.81 -17.94 5.01
CA LYS A 323 20.93 -17.11 5.87
C LYS A 323 19.72 -16.67 5.05
N ARG A 324 18.51 -17.04 5.49
CA ARG A 324 17.23 -16.63 4.93
C ARG A 324 17.09 -15.10 5.01
N THR A 325 17.04 -14.42 3.86
CA THR A 325 16.59 -13.02 3.75
C THR A 325 15.40 -12.94 2.80
N LYS A 326 14.31 -12.33 3.28
CA LYS A 326 13.10 -12.11 2.48
C LYS A 326 13.36 -11.02 1.44
N ARG A 327 13.37 -11.36 0.15
CA ARG A 327 13.26 -10.41 -0.96
C ARG A 327 11.99 -10.72 -1.75
N VAL A 328 11.15 -9.71 -1.94
CA VAL A 328 10.02 -9.74 -2.89
C VAL A 328 10.51 -9.01 -4.14
N SER A 329 10.71 -9.75 -5.23
CA SER A 329 10.93 -9.18 -6.56
C SER A 329 9.59 -8.76 -7.15
N GLY A 330 9.54 -7.57 -7.77
CA GLY A 330 8.33 -7.01 -8.37
C GLY A 330 7.77 -7.90 -9.49
N ALA A 331 6.44 -8.01 -9.52
CA ALA A 331 5.71 -8.70 -10.56
C ALA A 331 5.86 -7.97 -11.91
N LEU A 332 6.19 -8.72 -12.95
CA LEU A 332 6.07 -8.27 -14.33
C LEU A 332 4.74 -8.84 -14.85
N ALA A 333 3.71 -8.01 -14.99
CA ALA A 333 2.44 -8.46 -15.55
C ALA A 333 2.64 -8.81 -17.03
N ARG A 334 2.51 -10.10 -17.38
CA ARG A 334 2.39 -10.56 -18.76
C ARG A 334 0.94 -10.95 -19.01
N THR A 335 0.16 -10.04 -19.57
CA THR A 335 -1.18 -10.36 -20.08
C THR A 335 -1.02 -11.22 -21.33
N ARG A 336 -1.32 -12.53 -21.23
CA ARG A 336 -1.55 -13.38 -22.40
C ARG A 336 -3.02 -13.31 -22.76
N ALA A 337 -3.35 -12.60 -23.84
CA ALA A 337 -4.64 -12.75 -24.50
C ALA A 337 -4.70 -14.14 -25.14
N ARG A 338 -5.57 -15.02 -24.63
CA ARG A 338 -5.98 -16.24 -25.36
C ARG A 338 -7.42 -16.04 -25.83
N SER A 339 -7.58 -15.90 -27.14
CA SER A 339 -8.89 -16.04 -27.80
C SER A 339 -9.35 -17.50 -27.65
N ARG A 340 -10.43 -17.72 -26.89
CA ARG A 340 -11.13 -19.01 -26.89
C ARG A 340 -12.16 -18.98 -28.01
N SER A 341 -11.79 -19.54 -29.16
CA SER A 341 -12.74 -20.05 -30.16
C SER A 341 -13.57 -21.17 -29.51
N THR A 342 -14.88 -20.98 -29.49
CA THR A 342 -15.86 -21.96 -29.01
C THR A 342 -15.95 -23.13 -30.00
N ARG A 343 -15.44 -24.30 -29.61
CA ARG A 343 -15.84 -25.58 -30.22
C ARG A 343 -16.98 -26.15 -29.40
N LEU A 344 -18.15 -26.27 -30.01
CA LEU A 344 -19.29 -27.02 -29.52
C LEU A 344 -18.94 -28.52 -29.43
N PRO A 345 -19.35 -29.24 -28.37
CA PRO A 345 -19.21 -30.70 -28.30
C PRO A 345 -20.36 -31.41 -29.05
N PRO A 346 -20.15 -32.64 -29.53
CA PRO A 346 -21.12 -33.36 -30.33
C PRO A 346 -22.27 -33.95 -29.51
N SER A 347 -23.39 -34.11 -30.20
CA SER A 347 -24.69 -34.63 -29.79
C SER A 347 -24.67 -35.97 -29.04
N THR A 348 -25.45 -36.05 -27.96
CA THR A 348 -25.97 -37.32 -27.42
C THR A 348 -27.50 -37.30 -27.45
N ARG A 349 -28.06 -38.25 -28.21
CA ARG A 349 -29.50 -38.52 -28.32
C ARG A 349 -30.07 -38.95 -26.97
N LEU A 350 -31.21 -38.37 -26.57
CA LEU A 350 -32.19 -39.10 -25.77
C LEU A 350 -33.63 -38.75 -26.15
N ARG A 351 -34.46 -39.78 -26.11
CA ARG A 351 -35.79 -39.93 -26.74
C ARG A 351 -36.87 -39.03 -26.15
N ARG A 352 -37.83 -38.73 -27.04
CA ARG A 352 -39.17 -38.15 -26.84
C ARG A 352 -39.95 -38.72 -25.65
N ARG A 353 -40.68 -37.83 -24.94
CA ARG A 353 -42.08 -38.04 -24.52
C ARG A 353 -42.88 -36.75 -24.73
N ARG A 354 -44.07 -36.89 -25.34
CA ARG A 354 -45.08 -35.85 -25.63
C ARG A 354 -46.04 -35.71 -24.44
N SER A 355 -46.47 -34.48 -24.14
CA SER A 355 -47.85 -34.08 -23.75
C SER A 355 -47.83 -32.58 -23.37
N SER A 356 -48.24 -31.65 -24.24
CA SER A 356 -49.61 -31.11 -24.44
C SER A 356 -50.23 -30.43 -23.20
N LYS A 357 -50.41 -29.09 -23.29
CA LYS A 357 -51.41 -28.17 -22.67
C LYS A 357 -50.70 -26.85 -22.29
N SER A 358 -50.80 -25.81 -23.12
CA SER A 358 -51.87 -24.77 -23.20
C SER A 358 -51.45 -23.50 -22.46
N LEU A 359 -51.24 -22.42 -23.23
CA LEU A 359 -51.10 -21.03 -22.79
C LEU A 359 -52.41 -20.51 -22.16
N PRO A 360 -52.33 -19.39 -21.44
CA PRO A 360 -53.02 -18.21 -21.97
C PRO A 360 -52.15 -16.93 -21.97
N GLU A 361 -52.51 -16.08 -22.93
CA GLU A 361 -52.10 -14.70 -23.14
C GLU A 361 -52.61 -13.76 -22.03
N LEU A 362 -52.03 -12.54 -22.02
CA LEU A 362 -52.45 -11.23 -21.47
C LEU A 362 -51.18 -10.57 -20.88
N ASP A 363 -50.79 -9.34 -21.17
CA ASP A 363 -51.56 -8.20 -21.65
C ASP A 363 -50.60 -7.17 -22.28
N SER A 364 -51.11 -6.39 -23.24
CA SER A 364 -50.36 -5.37 -23.96
C SER A 364 -51.04 -4.01 -23.90
N ALA A 365 -50.24 -2.99 -23.60
CA ALA A 365 -50.40 -1.55 -23.89
C ALA A 365 -51.26 -0.70 -22.93
N PRO A 366 -51.19 0.66 -22.97
CA PRO A 366 -50.22 1.54 -23.65
C PRO A 366 -49.62 2.67 -22.78
N LEU A 367 -48.65 3.38 -23.38
CA LEU A 367 -48.18 4.71 -23.03
C LEU A 367 -49.33 5.74 -23.03
N GLU A 368 -49.33 6.64 -22.06
CA GLU A 368 -49.98 7.93 -22.13
C GLU A 368 -48.95 9.05 -21.91
N SER A 369 -48.99 9.99 -22.84
CA SER A 369 -48.19 11.22 -22.92
C SER A 369 -48.93 12.40 -22.29
N GLN A 370 -48.14 13.42 -21.89
CA GLN A 370 -48.46 14.87 -21.78
C GLN A 370 -48.61 15.41 -20.35
N PRO A 371 -48.39 16.74 -20.15
CA PRO A 371 -47.97 17.79 -21.09
C PRO A 371 -46.51 18.26 -20.96
#